data_AF-A0A1X0DVA8-F1
#
_entry.id   AF-A0A1X0DVA8-F1
#
_cell.length_a   1.000
_cell.length_b   1.000
_cell.length_c   1.000
_cell.angle_alpha   90.00
_cell.angle_beta   90.00
_cell.angle_gamma   90.00
#
_symmetry.space_group_name_H-M   'P 1'
#
loop_
_entity.id
_entity.type
_entity.pdbx_description
1 polymer ?
#
loop_
_entity_poly.entity_id
_entity_poly.type
_entity_poly.pdbx_seq_one_letter_code
_entity_poly.pdbx_strand_id
1 'polypeptide(L)'
;MTTVIAATVAAVVVATLAGWLLTRRSGSIREIHPDRGAGPDTADLGLSRSGPTVVHFSAPWCGPCDRVRRVVGQVCEDLGDVAHVEIDLDANPGTARRFSVLSLPTTLIFDADGRQRYRASGVPKAADLRSALQPLLA
;
A
#
# COMPACT_ATOMS: atom_id res chain seq x y z
N MET A 1 9.42 -34.19 32.64
CA MET A 1 9.85 -34.13 31.23
C MET A 1 8.67 -33.88 30.28
N THR A 2 7.57 -34.64 30.40
CA THR A 2 6.35 -34.48 29.58
C THR A 2 5.67 -33.11 29.73
N THR A 3 5.59 -32.56 30.94
CA THR A 3 4.99 -31.23 31.20
C THR A 3 5.78 -30.08 30.56
N VAL A 4 7.12 -30.16 30.58
CA VAL A 4 8.00 -29.18 29.94
C VAL A 4 7.84 -29.24 28.42
N ILE A 5 7.79 -30.44 27.84
CA ILE A 5 7.59 -30.62 26.39
C ILE A 5 6.22 -30.07 25.96
N ALA A 6 5.15 -30.39 26.70
CA ALA A 6 3.80 -29.91 26.40
C ALA A 6 3.70 -28.38 26.47
N ALA A 7 4.31 -27.75 27.48
CA ALA A 7 4.32 -26.30 27.63
C ALA A 7 5.08 -25.61 26.47
N THR A 8 6.23 -26.14 26.09
CA THR A 8 7.02 -25.59 24.97
C THR A 8 6.28 -25.71 23.64
N VAL A 9 5.66 -26.87 23.36
CA VAL A 9 4.88 -27.07 22.13
C VAL A 9 3.68 -26.11 22.10
N ALA A 10 2.96 -25.97 23.21
CA ALA A 10 1.83 -25.04 23.29
C ALA A 10 2.27 -23.58 23.01
N ALA A 11 3.38 -23.14 23.61
CA ALA A 11 3.91 -21.80 23.39
C ALA A 11 4.28 -21.55 21.92
N VAL A 12 4.95 -22.52 21.26
CA VAL A 12 5.32 -22.43 19.84
C VAL A 12 4.09 -22.38 18.93
N VAL A 13 3.07 -23.20 19.21
CA VAL A 13 1.81 -23.20 18.45
C VAL A 13 1.11 -21.84 18.59
N VAL A 14 1.01 -21.30 19.80
CA VAL A 14 0.40 -19.99 20.04
C VAL A 14 1.17 -18.89 19.31
N ALA A 15 2.51 -18.86 19.39
CA ALA A 15 3.32 -17.87 18.69
C ALA A 15 3.15 -17.97 17.16
N THR A 16 3.11 -19.19 16.61
CA THR A 16 2.95 -19.42 15.17
C THR A 16 1.57 -18.97 14.68
N LEU A 17 0.51 -19.33 15.42
CA LEU A 17 -0.86 -18.93 15.09
C LEU A 17 -1.04 -17.41 15.22
N ALA A 18 -0.49 -16.79 16.26
CA ALA A 18 -0.52 -15.35 16.43
C ALA A 18 0.24 -14.63 15.30
N GLY A 19 1.45 -15.09 14.96
CA GLY A 19 2.24 -14.54 13.87
C GLY A 19 1.56 -14.66 12.51
N TRP A 20 0.98 -15.83 12.22
CA TRP A 20 0.18 -16.05 11.01
C TRP A 20 -1.07 -15.17 10.96
N LEU A 21 -1.76 -14.98 12.07
CA LEU A 21 -2.96 -14.13 12.14
C LEU A 21 -2.62 -12.65 11.94
N LEU A 22 -1.52 -12.17 12.55
CA LEU A 22 -1.07 -10.78 12.42
C LEU A 22 -0.58 -10.47 11.00
N THR A 23 0.20 -11.37 10.40
CA THR A 23 0.70 -11.19 9.03
C THR A 23 -0.41 -11.23 7.98
N ARG A 24 -1.48 -12.01 8.21
CA ARG A 24 -2.67 -12.03 7.33
C ARG A 24 -3.42 -10.71 7.25
N ARG A 25 -3.24 -9.80 8.20
CA ARG A 25 -3.83 -8.46 8.18
C ARG A 25 -2.96 -7.42 7.47
N SER A 26 -1.76 -7.78 7.01
CA SER A 26 -0.90 -6.86 6.25
C SER A 26 -1.44 -6.65 4.83
N GLY A 27 -1.36 -5.42 4.31
CA GLY A 27 -1.83 -5.08 2.97
C GLY A 27 -3.27 -4.55 2.87
N SER A 28 -3.95 -4.27 3.99
CA SER A 28 -5.29 -3.67 3.96
C SER A 28 -5.24 -2.23 3.45
N ILE A 29 -6.14 -1.89 2.52
CA ILE A 29 -6.36 -0.51 2.10
C ILE A 29 -7.14 0.22 3.19
N ARG A 30 -6.63 1.38 3.60
CA ARG A 30 -7.25 2.26 4.57
C ARG A 30 -7.65 3.57 3.89
N GLU A 31 -8.89 3.99 4.12
CA GLU A 31 -9.37 5.31 3.74
C GLU A 31 -8.64 6.41 4.52
N ILE A 32 -8.29 7.47 3.80
CA ILE A 32 -7.77 8.70 4.38
C ILE A 32 -8.87 9.74 4.27
N HIS A 33 -9.41 10.15 5.42
CA HIS A 33 -10.42 11.21 5.47
C HIS A 33 -9.75 12.57 5.30
N PRO A 34 -10.08 13.37 4.25
CA PRO A 34 -9.37 14.59 3.90
C PRO A 34 -9.69 15.80 4.82
N ASP A 35 -10.63 15.70 5.77
CA ASP A 35 -11.05 16.83 6.62
C ASP A 35 -10.01 17.31 7.66
N ARG A 36 -8.74 16.87 7.58
CA ARG A 36 -7.65 17.34 8.46
C ARG A 36 -6.68 18.34 7.80
N GLY A 37 -7.15 19.08 6.79
CA GLY A 37 -6.40 20.16 6.15
C GLY A 37 -5.87 19.80 4.77
N ALA A 38 -5.27 20.78 4.08
CA ALA A 38 -4.58 20.54 2.81
C ALA A 38 -3.48 19.50 3.08
N GLY A 39 -3.59 18.35 2.41
CA GLY A 39 -2.57 17.31 2.48
C GLY A 39 -1.19 17.82 2.04
N PRO A 40 -0.15 16.99 2.17
CA PRO A 40 1.15 17.30 1.60
C PRO A 40 1.05 17.72 0.12
N ASP A 41 1.93 18.61 -0.32
CA ASP A 41 2.02 19.03 -1.72
C ASP A 41 2.25 17.81 -2.65
N THR A 42 1.47 17.77 -3.72
CA THR A 42 1.41 16.69 -4.73
C THR A 42 1.87 17.14 -6.11
N ALA A 43 2.21 18.42 -6.30
CA ALA A 43 2.51 18.99 -7.62
C ALA A 43 3.67 18.30 -8.35
N ASP A 44 4.63 17.74 -7.61
CA ASP A 44 5.82 17.05 -8.10
C ASP A 44 5.61 15.54 -8.36
N LEU A 45 4.45 14.97 -8.02
CA LEU A 45 4.19 13.53 -8.13
C LEU A 45 3.80 13.07 -9.54
N GLY A 46 3.51 13.99 -10.47
CA GLY A 46 3.07 13.62 -11.82
C GLY A 46 1.69 12.94 -11.85
N LEU A 47 0.76 13.39 -11.00
CA LEU A 47 -0.60 12.85 -10.94
C LEU A 47 -1.37 13.10 -12.25
N SER A 48 -2.16 12.12 -12.67
CA SER A 48 -3.11 12.29 -13.76
C SER A 48 -4.22 13.28 -13.37
N ARG A 49 -4.67 14.08 -14.34
CA ARG A 49 -5.81 15.00 -14.20
C ARG A 49 -7.12 14.45 -14.79
N SER A 50 -7.07 13.31 -15.47
CA SER A 50 -8.22 12.70 -16.14
C SER A 50 -8.75 11.46 -15.43
N GLY A 51 -8.07 11.00 -14.38
CA GLY A 51 -8.44 9.79 -13.64
C GLY A 51 -7.57 9.60 -12.39
N PRO A 52 -7.88 8.59 -11.56
CA PRO A 52 -7.16 8.34 -10.33
C PRO A 52 -5.71 7.90 -10.61
N THR A 53 -4.83 8.20 -9.67
CA THR A 53 -3.41 7.82 -9.75
C THR A 53 -3.02 6.96 -8.56
N VAL A 54 -2.44 5.80 -8.84
CA VAL A 54 -1.80 4.93 -7.85
C VAL A 54 -0.32 5.30 -7.77
N VAL A 55 0.13 5.75 -6.59
CA VAL A 55 1.54 6.05 -6.31
C VAL A 55 2.14 4.95 -5.44
N HIS A 56 3.14 4.25 -5.95
CA HIS A 56 3.83 3.15 -5.27
C HIS A 56 5.25 3.57 -4.86
N PHE A 57 5.50 3.63 -3.55
CA PHE A 57 6.84 3.79 -3.02
C PHE A 57 7.56 2.44 -2.97
N SER A 58 8.75 2.38 -3.59
CA SER A 58 9.55 1.17 -3.76
C SER A 58 11.03 1.42 -3.46
N ALA A 59 11.84 0.37 -3.58
CA ALA A 59 13.30 0.45 -3.64
C ALA A 59 13.86 -0.80 -4.34
N PRO A 60 15.09 -0.78 -4.87
CA PRO A 60 15.69 -1.93 -5.58
C PRO A 60 15.86 -3.17 -4.68
N TRP A 61 16.08 -2.95 -3.38
CA TRP A 61 16.24 -4.01 -2.38
C TRP A 61 14.91 -4.52 -1.78
N CYS A 62 13.78 -3.94 -2.19
CA CYS A 62 12.47 -4.31 -1.68
C CYS A 62 11.89 -5.49 -2.49
N GLY A 63 12.18 -6.72 -2.07
CA GLY A 63 11.63 -7.92 -2.72
C GLY A 63 10.09 -7.93 -2.85
N PRO A 64 9.31 -7.56 -1.82
CA PRO A 64 7.85 -7.49 -1.93
C PRO A 64 7.31 -6.45 -2.93
N CYS A 65 8.11 -5.43 -3.29
CA CYS A 65 7.69 -4.36 -4.21
C CYS A 65 7.40 -4.90 -5.62
N ASP A 66 8.07 -5.97 -6.05
CA ASP A 66 7.76 -6.63 -7.33
C ASP A 66 6.33 -7.16 -7.39
N ARG A 67 5.80 -7.61 -6.25
CA ARG A 67 4.42 -8.08 -6.17
C ARG A 67 3.44 -6.92 -6.31
N VAL A 68 3.77 -5.75 -5.74
CA VAL A 68 2.96 -4.53 -5.90
C VAL A 68 2.94 -4.10 -7.36
N ARG A 69 4.09 -4.07 -8.04
CA ARG A 69 4.17 -3.73 -9.47
C ARG A 69 3.24 -4.58 -10.32
N ARG A 70 3.22 -5.90 -10.10
CA ARG A 70 2.31 -6.83 -10.80
C ARG A 70 0.85 -6.59 -10.47
N VAL A 71 0.51 -6.44 -9.19
CA VAL A 71 -0.89 -6.23 -8.77
C VAL A 71 -1.42 -4.90 -9.29
N VAL A 72 -0.66 -3.82 -9.14
CA VAL A 72 -1.05 -2.49 -9.60
C VAL A 72 -1.13 -2.45 -11.12
N GLY A 73 -0.12 -2.98 -11.82
CA GLY A 73 -0.13 -3.09 -13.28
C GLY A 73 -1.39 -3.79 -13.80
N GLN A 74 -1.68 -4.98 -13.28
CA GLN A 74 -2.89 -5.73 -13.66
C GLN A 74 -4.18 -4.94 -13.42
N VAL A 75 -4.33 -4.30 -12.25
CA VAL A 75 -5.57 -3.57 -11.94
C VAL A 75 -5.72 -2.31 -12.79
N CYS A 76 -4.63 -1.59 -13.05
CA CYS A 76 -4.63 -0.42 -13.94
C CYS A 76 -4.99 -0.82 -15.38
N GLU A 77 -4.43 -1.93 -15.89
CA GLU A 77 -4.77 -2.48 -17.21
C GLU A 77 -6.25 -2.91 -17.29
N ASP A 78 -6.77 -3.58 -16.26
CA ASP A 78 -8.15 -4.06 -16.23
C ASP A 78 -9.19 -2.93 -16.19
N LEU A 79 -8.90 -1.85 -15.45
CA LEU A 79 -9.84 -0.75 -15.24
C LEU A 79 -9.80 0.30 -16.36
N GLY A 80 -8.64 0.53 -16.96
CA GLY A 80 -8.43 1.68 -17.84
C GLY A 80 -8.47 3.01 -17.08
N ASP A 81 -7.92 4.07 -17.66
CA ASP A 81 -7.95 5.45 -17.12
C ASP A 81 -7.40 5.63 -15.69
N VAL A 82 -6.65 4.64 -15.17
CA VAL A 82 -5.90 4.73 -13.91
C VAL A 82 -4.41 4.90 -14.23
N ALA A 83 -3.79 5.96 -13.73
CA ALA A 83 -2.35 6.15 -13.84
C ALA A 83 -1.60 5.40 -12.73
N HIS A 84 -0.40 4.91 -13.03
CA HIS A 84 0.51 4.32 -12.05
C HIS A 84 1.84 5.07 -12.06
N VAL A 85 2.23 5.59 -10.90
CA VAL A 85 3.52 6.25 -10.67
C VAL A 85 4.29 5.47 -9.63
N GLU A 86 5.53 5.11 -9.96
CA GLU A 86 6.44 4.47 -9.02
C GLU A 86 7.50 5.46 -8.55
N ILE A 87 7.75 5.50 -7.23
CA ILE A 87 8.72 6.38 -6.59
C ILE A 87 9.73 5.54 -5.82
N ASP A 88 10.98 5.58 -6.27
CA ASP A 88 12.08 5.01 -5.51
C ASP A 88 12.35 5.88 -4.26
N LEU A 89 12.24 5.26 -3.08
CA LEU A 89 12.41 5.91 -1.78
C LEU A 89 13.85 6.37 -1.54
N ASP A 90 14.86 5.65 -2.04
CA ASP A 90 16.27 5.99 -1.87
C ASP A 90 16.64 7.19 -2.75
N ALA A 91 16.07 7.26 -3.96
CA ALA A 91 16.24 8.41 -4.85
C ALA A 91 15.40 9.63 -4.43
N ASN A 92 14.24 9.42 -3.77
CA ASN A 92 13.29 10.47 -3.40
C ASN A 92 12.95 10.48 -1.90
N PRO A 93 13.95 10.58 -0.99
CA PRO A 93 13.72 10.47 0.45
C PRO A 93 12.91 11.65 1.01
N GLY A 94 12.96 12.82 0.36
CA GLY A 94 12.15 13.99 0.72
C GLY A 94 10.65 13.73 0.51
N THR A 95 10.29 13.16 -0.65
CA THR A 95 8.92 12.76 -0.97
C THR A 95 8.41 11.68 -0.02
N ALA A 96 9.22 10.65 0.25
CA ALA A 96 8.87 9.61 1.22
C ALA A 96 8.57 10.19 2.62
N ARG A 97 9.40 11.13 3.11
CA ARG A 97 9.15 11.82 4.39
C ARG A 97 7.89 12.68 4.35
N ARG A 98 7.70 13.44 3.27
CA ARG A 98 6.53 14.33 3.08
C ARG A 98 5.22 13.55 3.18
N PHE A 99 5.19 12.35 2.62
CA PHE A 99 4.06 11.43 2.73
C PHE A 99 4.14 10.50 3.94
N SER A 100 5.06 10.66 4.89
CA SER A 100 5.18 9.76 6.05
C SER A 100 5.21 8.27 5.65
N VAL A 101 6.02 7.94 4.65
CA VAL A 101 6.28 6.57 4.23
C VAL A 101 7.36 6.00 5.16
N LEU A 102 6.94 5.16 6.10
CA LEU A 102 7.81 4.59 7.14
C LEU A 102 8.32 3.19 6.79
N SER A 103 7.69 2.53 5.82
CA SER A 103 8.04 1.19 5.39
C SER A 103 7.68 0.96 3.93
N LEU A 104 8.44 0.07 3.30
CA LEU A 104 8.20 -0.39 1.94
C LEU A 104 7.55 -1.79 1.95
N PRO A 105 6.72 -2.09 0.95
CA PRO A 105 6.12 -1.15 0.00
C PRO A 105 5.02 -0.31 0.67
N THR A 106 4.81 0.91 0.17
CA THR A 106 3.62 1.72 0.51
C THR A 106 2.95 2.18 -0.77
N THR A 107 1.63 2.03 -0.85
CA THR A 107 0.82 2.49 -1.99
C THR A 107 -0.14 3.57 -1.52
N LEU A 108 -0.18 4.70 -2.23
CA LEU A 108 -1.13 5.80 -2.03
C LEU A 108 -2.04 5.88 -3.26
N ILE A 109 -3.29 6.27 -3.07
CA ILE A 109 -4.24 6.46 -4.17
C ILE A 109 -4.76 7.89 -4.11
N PHE A 110 -4.66 8.59 -5.23
CA PHE A 110 -5.14 9.94 -5.43
C PHE A 110 -6.28 9.95 -6.44
N ASP A 111 -7.25 10.85 -6.25
CA ASP A 111 -8.25 11.17 -7.28
C ASP A 111 -7.69 12.13 -8.33
N ALA A 112 -8.49 12.45 -9.36
CA ALA A 112 -8.11 13.36 -10.44
C ALA A 112 -7.88 14.81 -9.96
N ASP A 113 -8.41 15.18 -8.79
CA ASP A 113 -8.20 16.47 -8.13
C ASP A 113 -6.90 16.50 -7.30
N GLY A 114 -6.16 15.39 -7.26
CA GLY A 114 -4.91 15.26 -6.52
C GLY A 114 -5.10 15.08 -5.01
N ARG A 115 -6.30 14.73 -4.54
CA ARG A 115 -6.58 14.46 -3.13
C ARG A 115 -6.27 13.00 -2.82
N GLN A 116 -5.50 12.76 -1.77
CA GLN A 116 -5.22 11.39 -1.33
C GLN A 116 -6.50 10.77 -0.73
N ARG A 117 -6.96 9.65 -1.31
CA ARG A 117 -8.18 8.95 -0.89
C ARG A 117 -7.87 7.72 -0.06
N TYR A 118 -6.81 7.01 -0.41
CA TYR A 118 -6.46 5.74 0.23
C TYR A 118 -4.96 5.58 0.47
N ARG A 119 -4.63 4.66 1.38
CA ARG A 119 -3.26 4.18 1.65
C ARG A 119 -3.28 2.68 1.91
N ALA A 120 -2.29 1.97 1.39
CA ALA A 120 -1.94 0.61 1.79
C ALA A 120 -0.48 0.53 2.25
N SER A 121 -0.25 -0.16 3.35
CA SER A 121 1.08 -0.58 3.78
C SER A 121 1.25 -2.07 3.47
N GLY A 122 2.33 -2.43 2.79
CA GLY A 122 2.54 -3.77 2.26
C GLY A 122 1.86 -3.97 0.90
N VAL A 123 1.74 -5.23 0.48
CA VAL A 123 1.17 -5.55 -0.84
C VAL A 123 -0.35 -5.50 -0.78
N PRO A 124 -1.03 -4.60 -1.52
CA PRO A 124 -2.48 -4.58 -1.59
C PRO A 124 -3.01 -5.83 -2.31
N LYS A 125 -4.20 -6.29 -1.93
CA LYS A 125 -4.91 -7.31 -2.72
C LYS A 125 -5.52 -6.65 -3.95
N ALA A 126 -5.49 -7.34 -5.09
CA ALA A 126 -6.06 -6.81 -6.34
C ALA A 126 -7.56 -6.45 -6.20
N ALA A 127 -8.33 -7.27 -5.49
CA ALA A 127 -9.75 -7.00 -5.24
C ALA A 127 -9.97 -5.74 -4.41
N ASP A 128 -9.18 -5.54 -3.35
CA ASP A 128 -9.28 -4.34 -2.50
C ASP A 128 -8.88 -3.09 -3.31
N LEU A 129 -7.80 -3.19 -4.10
CA LEU A 129 -7.33 -2.09 -4.95
C LEU A 129 -8.37 -1.70 -5.99
N ARG A 130 -9.00 -2.69 -6.65
CA ARG A 130 -10.09 -2.44 -7.60
C ARG A 130 -11.26 -1.74 -6.94
N SER A 131 -11.72 -2.23 -5.78
CA SER A 131 -12.82 -1.63 -5.03
C SER A 131 -12.52 -0.19 -4.58
N ALA A 132 -11.26 0.15 -4.31
CA ALA A 132 -10.86 1.51 -3.95
C ALA A 132 -10.78 2.46 -5.16
N LEU A 133 -10.43 1.96 -6.34
CA LEU A 133 -10.29 2.76 -7.56
C LEU A 133 -11.62 2.98 -8.30
N GLN A 134 -12.50 1.98 -8.30
CA GLN A 134 -13.76 2.03 -9.04
C GLN A 134 -14.62 3.27 -8.76
N PRO A 135 -14.76 3.73 -7.50
CA PRO A 135 -15.53 4.94 -7.20
C PRO A 135 -14.87 6.25 -7.66
N LEU A 136 -13.58 6.22 -8.02
CA LEU A 136 -12.80 7.39 -8.44
C LEU A 136 -12.73 7.57 -9.96
N LEU A 137 -13.29 6.63 -10.72
CA LEU A 137 -13.36 6.65 -12.19
C LEU A 137 -14.64 7.30 -12.74
N ALA A 138 -15.51 7.78 -11.85
CA ALA A 138 -16.83 8.32 -12.18
C ALA A 138 -16.81 9.83 -12.46
#